data_AF-A0A5P9J2S0-F1
#
_entry.id   AF-A0A5P9J2S0-F1
#
_cell.length_a   1.000
_cell.length_b   1.000
_cell.length_c   1.000
_cell.angle_alpha   90.00
_cell.angle_beta   90.00
_cell.angle_gamma   90.00
#
_symmetry.space_group_name_H-M   'P 1'
#
loop_
_entity.id
_entity.type
_entity.pdbx_description
1 polymer ?
#
loop_
_entity_poly.entity_id
_entity_poly.type
_entity_poly.pdbx_seq_one_letter_code
_entity_poly.pdbx_strand_id
1 'polypeptide(L)'
;MNPVVFDAIKALLAQNKTPTVAMTKAMLKEPVPMPMIIAAVSQYKNNPEAFKNMVIEPQLPNNEQKSTQLDRIEEKLDKLLALLENSK
;
A
#
# COMPACT_ATOMS: atom_id res chain seq x y z
N MET A 1 2.55 6.74 -2.93
CA MET A 1 2.00 5.90 -4.02
C MET A 1 1.05 4.89 -3.38
N ASN A 2 -0.11 4.58 -3.97
CA ASN A 2 -1.01 3.61 -3.35
C ASN A 2 -0.46 2.19 -3.53
N PRO A 3 -0.25 1.45 -2.43
CA PRO A 3 0.36 0.12 -2.47
C PRO A 3 -0.39 -0.85 -3.39
N VAL A 4 -1.72 -0.76 -3.45
CA VAL A 4 -2.56 -1.68 -4.23
C VAL A 4 -2.35 -1.51 -5.75
N VAL A 5 -2.20 -0.26 -6.21
CA VAL A 5 -1.94 0.06 -7.63
C VAL A 5 -0.53 -0.36 -8.04
N PHE A 6 0.41 -0.23 -7.12
CA PHE A 6 1.79 -0.61 -7.33
C PHE A 6 1.96 -2.13 -7.45
N ASP A 7 1.29 -2.89 -6.58
CA ASP A 7 1.29 -4.36 -6.63
C ASP A 7 0.67 -4.89 -7.94
N ALA A 8 -0.40 -4.24 -8.42
CA ALA A 8 -0.98 -4.56 -9.72
C ALA A 8 -0.01 -4.34 -10.89
N ILE A 9 0.75 -3.24 -10.86
CA ILE A 9 1.78 -2.96 -11.88
C ILE A 9 2.90 -4.01 -11.82
N LYS A 10 3.39 -4.36 -10.62
CA LYS A 10 4.39 -5.42 -10.43
C LYS A 10 3.92 -6.76 -10.95
N ALA A 11 2.67 -7.15 -10.67
CA ALA A 11 2.10 -8.41 -11.13
C ALA A 11 1.99 -8.48 -12.67
N LEU A 12 1.75 -7.35 -13.34
CA LEU A 12 1.76 -7.26 -14.80
C LEU A 12 3.18 -7.38 -15.36
N LEU A 13 4.17 -6.76 -14.71
CA LEU A 13 5.57 -6.86 -15.10
C LEU A 13 6.12 -8.28 -14.92
N ALA A 14 5.76 -8.96 -13.84
CA ALA A 14 6.12 -10.37 -13.63
C ALA A 14 5.56 -11.30 -14.74
N GLN A 15 4.43 -10.92 -15.34
CA GLN A 15 3.84 -11.62 -16.49
C GLN A 15 4.43 -11.21 -17.84
N ASN A 16 5.49 -10.39 -17.87
CA ASN A 16 6.03 -9.76 -19.08
C ASN A 16 5.00 -8.94 -19.89
N LYS A 17 3.96 -8.42 -19.22
CA LYS A 17 2.92 -7.59 -19.84
C LYS A 17 3.17 -6.12 -19.52
N THR A 18 2.94 -5.26 -20.52
CA THR A 18 3.01 -3.81 -20.32
C THR A 18 1.81 -3.34 -19.49
N PRO A 19 2.02 -2.72 -18.33
CA PRO A 19 0.93 -2.22 -17.49
C PRO A 19 0.21 -1.07 -18.19
N THR A 20 -1.09 -1.25 -18.45
CA THR A 20 -1.99 -0.22 -19.00
C THR A 20 -3.05 0.14 -17.97
N VAL A 21 -3.65 1.32 -18.09
CA VAL A 21 -4.70 1.78 -17.16
C VAL A 21 -5.82 0.75 -17.00
N ALA A 22 -6.27 0.14 -18.10
CA ALA A 22 -7.31 -0.88 -18.08
C ALA A 22 -6.85 -2.17 -17.38
N MET A 23 -5.63 -2.63 -17.65
CA MET A 23 -5.09 -3.85 -17.04
C MET A 23 -4.79 -3.67 -15.56
N THR A 24 -4.20 -2.54 -15.18
CA THR A 24 -3.97 -2.19 -13.78
C THR A 24 -5.30 -2.10 -13.04
N LYS A 25 -6.34 -1.48 -13.63
CA LYS A 25 -7.69 -1.45 -13.04
C LYS A 25 -8.27 -2.85 -12.85
N ALA A 26 -8.15 -3.73 -13.84
CA ALA A 26 -8.70 -5.08 -13.79
C ALA A 26 -8.06 -5.97 -12.71
N MET A 27 -6.84 -5.64 -12.29
CA MET A 27 -6.12 -6.37 -11.22
C MET A 27 -6.40 -5.83 -9.81
N LEU A 28 -7.04 -4.67 -9.68
CA LEU A 28 -7.37 -4.08 -8.39
C LEU A 28 -8.59 -4.79 -7.78
N LYS A 29 -8.45 -5.24 -6.53
CA LYS A 29 -9.55 -5.82 -5.73
C LYS A 29 -10.41 -4.76 -5.05
N GLU A 30 -9.86 -3.56 -4.86
CA GLU A 30 -10.50 -2.44 -4.20
C GLU A 30 -10.76 -1.31 -5.20
N PRO A 31 -11.85 -0.53 -4.99
CA PRO A 31 -12.14 0.61 -5.84
C PRO A 31 -11.10 1.73 -5.61
N VAL A 32 -10.23 1.93 -6.59
CA VAL A 32 -9.24 3.02 -6.58
C VAL A 32 -9.64 4.10 -7.58
N PRO A 33 -9.48 5.40 -7.24
CA PRO A 33 -9.74 6.50 -8.17
C PRO A 33 -8.90 6.39 -9.45
N MET A 34 -9.57 6.55 -10.59
CA MET A 34 -8.96 6.45 -11.92
C MET A 34 -7.76 7.39 -12.14
N PRO A 35 -7.75 8.66 -11.67
CA PRO A 35 -6.58 9.54 -11.75
C PRO A 35 -5.32 8.95 -11.08
N MET A 36 -5.52 8.17 -10.02
CA MET A 36 -4.44 7.54 -9.26
C MET A 36 -3.81 6.38 -10.03
N ILE A 37 -4.63 5.61 -10.75
CA ILE A 37 -4.18 4.56 -11.66
C ILE A 37 -3.41 5.18 -12.83
N ILE A 38 -3.94 6.26 -13.43
CA ILE A 38 -3.27 6.99 -14.51
C ILE A 38 -1.90 7.50 -14.05
N ALA A 39 -1.81 8.14 -12.88
CA ALA A 39 -0.56 8.65 -12.35
C ALA A 39 0.48 7.54 -12.17
N ALA A 40 0.09 6.38 -11.64
CA ALA A 40 0.99 5.24 -11.47
C ALA A 40 1.46 4.65 -12.81
N VAL A 41 0.56 4.48 -13.78
CA VAL A 41 0.90 3.99 -15.12
C VAL A 41 1.77 5.01 -15.88
N SER A 42 1.53 6.31 -15.70
CA SER A 42 2.34 7.37 -16.28
C SER A 42 3.75 7.39 -15.69
N GLN A 43 3.89 7.24 -14.38
CA GLN A 43 5.19 7.11 -13.71
C GLN A 43 5.97 5.89 -14.23
N TYR A 44 5.29 4.75 -14.44
CA TYR A 44 5.90 3.59 -15.08
C TYR A 44 6.38 3.89 -16.51
N LYS A 45 5.55 4.55 -17.33
CA LYS A 45 5.95 4.89 -18.71
C LYS A 45 7.15 5.85 -18.75
N ASN A 46 7.23 6.79 -17.81
CA ASN A 46 8.32 7.75 -17.74
C ASN A 46 9.61 7.13 -17.19
N ASN A 47 9.51 6.20 -16.23
CA ASN A 47 10.65 5.54 -15.59
C ASN A 47 10.36 4.05 -15.33
N PRO A 48 10.50 3.17 -16.34
CA PRO A 48 10.23 1.74 -16.18
C PRO A 48 11.25 1.04 -15.26
N GLU A 49 12.50 1.51 -15.24
CA GLU A 49 13.58 0.94 -14.40
C GLU A 49 13.32 1.13 -12.90
N ALA A 50 12.59 2.16 -12.50
CA ALA A 50 12.21 2.39 -11.11
C ALA A 50 11.31 1.27 -10.55
N PHE A 51 10.52 0.62 -11.41
CA PHE A 51 9.65 -0.50 -11.02
C PHE A 51 10.38 -1.84 -11.09
N LYS A 52 11.39 -1.96 -11.96
CA LYS A 52 12.21 -3.15 -12.16
C LYS A 52 13.14 -3.40 -10.96
N ASN A 53 13.78 -2.34 -10.46
CA ASN A 53 14.67 -2.42 -9.30
C ASN A 53 13.93 -2.76 -7.99
N MET A 54 12.64 -2.43 -7.90
CA MET A 54 11.80 -2.75 -6.72
C MET A 54 11.18 -4.15 -6.75
N VAL A 55 11.33 -4.93 -7.83
CA VAL A 55 10.95 -6.36 -7.85
C VAL A 55 11.96 -7.19 -7.05
N ILE A 56 13.19 -6.71 -6.90
CA ILE A 56 14.28 -7.41 -6.19
C ILE A 56 14.29 -7.09 -4.70
N GLU A 57 13.77 -5.94 -4.28
CA GLU A 57 13.48 -5.71 -2.86
C GLU A 57 12.12 -6.29 -2.50
N PRO A 58 12.06 -7.40 -1.73
CA PRO A 58 10.85 -7.68 -0.97
C PRO A 58 10.60 -6.45 -0.09
N GLN A 59 9.58 -5.68 -0.42
CA GLN A 59 8.97 -4.79 0.55
C GLN A 59 8.52 -5.72 1.67
N LEU A 60 9.31 -5.78 2.75
CA LEU A 60 8.86 -6.42 3.98
C LEU A 60 7.46 -5.86 4.24
N PRO A 61 6.45 -6.71 4.48
CA PRO A 61 5.15 -6.22 4.83
C PRO A 61 5.36 -5.29 6.01
N ASN A 62 4.94 -4.03 5.85
CA ASN A 62 4.97 -3.02 6.88
C ASN A 62 3.92 -3.35 7.97
N ASN A 63 4.01 -4.56 8.51
CA ASN A 63 3.15 -5.11 9.53
C ASN A 63 3.68 -4.69 10.91
N GLU A 64 4.99 -4.46 11.04
CA GLU A 64 5.61 -3.95 12.26
C GLU A 64 5.20 -2.50 12.57
N GLN A 65 5.01 -1.61 11.59
CA GLN A 65 4.48 -0.27 11.89
C GLN A 65 3.00 -0.32 12.29
N LYS A 66 2.21 -1.25 11.73
CA LYS A 66 0.80 -1.42 12.10
C LYS A 66 0.67 -2.00 13.51
N SER A 67 1.43 -3.04 13.86
CA SER A 67 1.45 -3.59 15.22
C SER A 67 1.89 -2.53 16.23
N THR A 68 2.99 -1.83 15.99
CA THR A 68 3.44 -0.76 16.90
C THR A 68 2.47 0.42 17.00
N GLN A 69 1.64 0.68 15.97
CA GLN A 69 0.56 1.66 16.09
C GLN A 69 -0.61 1.13 16.92
N LEU A 70 -1.00 -0.13 16.75
CA LEU A 70 -2.02 -0.81 17.55
C LEU A 70 -1.61 -0.88 19.03
N ASP A 71 -0.39 -1.33 19.32
CA ASP A 71 0.13 -1.43 20.70
C ASP A 71 0.10 -0.07 21.41
N ARG A 72 0.47 1.01 20.70
CA ARG A 72 0.42 2.38 21.23
C ARG A 72 -1.01 2.90 21.43
N ILE A 73 -1.97 2.42 20.65
CA ILE A 73 -3.39 2.79 20.80
C ILE A 73 -3.98 2.05 22.00
N GLU A 74 -3.68 0.76 22.15
CA GLU A 74 -4.09 -0.07 23.29
C GLU A 74 -3.58 0.52 24.62
N GLU A 75 -2.29 0.87 24.71
CA GLU A 75 -1.72 1.48 25.92
C GLU A 75 -2.39 2.81 26.29
N LYS A 76 -2.79 3.62 25.29
CA LYS A 76 -3.50 4.88 25.54
C LYS A 76 -4.93 4.66 26.02
N LEU A 77 -5.61 3.65 25.50
CA LEU A 77 -6.96 3.29 25.90
C LEU A 77 -6.97 2.78 27.34
N ASP A 78 -6.02 1.92 27.71
CA ASP A 78 -5.88 1.41 29.08
C ASP A 78 -5.62 2.56 30.08
N LYS A 79 -4.76 3.52 29.72
CA LYS A 79 -4.54 4.71 30.56
C LYS A 79 -5.79 5.55 30.74
N LEU A 80 -6.60 5.71 29.68
CA LEU A 80 -7.86 6.45 29.75
C LEU A 80 -8.89 5.73 30.63
N LEU A 81 -9.00 4.40 30.50
CA LEU A 81 -9.88 3.59 31.32
C LEU A 81 -9.48 3.64 32.80
N ALA A 82 -8.20 3.49 33.11
CA ALA A 82 -7.70 3.60 34.47
C ALA A 82 -7.95 4.98 35.10
N LEU A 83 -7.83 6.06 34.32
CA LEU A 83 -8.18 7.41 34.77
C LEU A 83 -9.67 7.57 35.04
N LEU A 84 -10.53 6.98 34.19
CA LEU A 84 -11.98 7.00 34.38
C LEU A 84 -12.43 6.15 35.58
N GLU A 85 -11.82 5.00 35.81
CA GLU A 85 -12.09 4.15 36.97
C GLU A 85 -11.65 4.81 38.29
N ASN A 86 -10.50 5.50 38.30
CA ASN A 86 -10.02 6.24 39.46
C ASN A 86 -10.74 7.59 39.69
N SER A 87 -11.58 8.03 38.76
CA SER A 87 -12.37 9.27 38.87
C SER A 87 -13.78 9.04 39.44
N LYS A 88 -14.02 7.89 40.07
CA LYS A 88 -15.28 7.50 40.71
C LYS A 88 -15.11 7.36 42.22
#